data_AF-A0A840QBC5-F1
#
_entry.id   AF-A0A840QBC5-F1
#
_cell.length_a   1.000
_cell.length_b   1.000
_cell.length_c   1.000
_cell.angle_alpha   90.00
_cell.angle_beta   90.00
_cell.angle_gamma   90.00
#
_symmetry.space_group_name_H-M   'P 1'
#
loop_
_entity.id
_entity.type
_entity.pdbx_description
1 polymer ?
#
loop_
_entity_poly.entity_id
_entity_poly.type
_entity_poly.pdbx_seq_one_letter_code
_entity_poly.pdbx_strand_id
1 'polypeptide(L)'
;MDIAKIRRDARTLLEQLADRLTEDQADTCQSLSRAGELAELVDVMCAILYKNKIPVTQKERELLVGVLAEYPVPVEGYDYINKRDEILAMLTVTPETD
;
A
#
# COMPACT_ATOMS: atom_id res chain seq x y z
N MET A 1 -6.00 11.47 -10.98
CA MET A 1 -6.21 10.13 -10.42
C MET A 1 -6.57 9.16 -11.53
N ASP A 2 -5.63 8.32 -11.93
CA ASP A 2 -5.86 7.20 -12.83
C ASP A 2 -6.31 5.97 -12.01
N ILE A 3 -7.62 5.72 -12.00
CA ILE A 3 -8.22 4.60 -11.25
C ILE A 3 -7.72 3.24 -11.74
N ALA A 4 -7.49 3.09 -13.05
CA ALA A 4 -7.03 1.83 -13.62
C ALA A 4 -5.58 1.55 -13.23
N LYS A 5 -4.75 2.60 -13.14
CA LYS A 5 -3.40 2.53 -12.59
C LYS A 5 -3.43 2.15 -11.10
N ILE A 6 -4.17 2.87 -10.26
CA ILE A 6 -4.26 2.56 -8.82
C ILE A 6 -4.68 1.11 -8.61
N ARG A 7 -5.75 0.66 -9.27
CA ARG A 7 -6.24 -0.72 -9.12
C ARG A 7 -5.17 -1.75 -9.45
N ARG A 8 -4.44 -1.54 -10.55
CA ARG A 8 -3.38 -2.45 -11.00
C ARG A 8 -2.22 -2.45 -10.02
N ASP A 9 -1.69 -1.28 -9.72
CA ASP A 9 -0.47 -1.11 -8.94
C ASP A 9 -0.71 -1.52 -7.46
N ALA A 10 -1.87 -1.18 -6.89
CA ALA A 10 -2.26 -1.64 -5.55
C ALA A 10 -2.45 -3.16 -5.46
N ARG A 11 -3.02 -3.78 -6.51
CA ARG A 11 -3.14 -5.24 -6.58
C ARG A 11 -1.78 -5.91 -6.72
N THR A 12 -0.90 -5.39 -7.56
CA THR A 12 0.47 -5.90 -7.71
C THR A 12 1.23 -5.79 -6.38
N LEU A 13 1.08 -4.67 -5.66
CA LEU A 13 1.68 -4.49 -4.35
C LEU A 13 1.14 -5.52 -3.33
N LEU A 14 -0.18 -5.74 -3.30
CA LEU A 14 -0.79 -6.76 -2.44
C LEU A 14 -0.29 -8.17 -2.75
N GLU A 15 -0.19 -8.52 -4.03
CA GLU A 15 0.32 -9.83 -4.48
C GLU A 15 1.79 -10.02 -4.06
N GLN A 16 2.61 -8.98 -4.14
CA GLN A 16 4.01 -9.02 -3.71
C GLN A 16 4.16 -9.14 -2.18
N LEU A 17 3.30 -8.48 -1.41
CA LEU A 17 3.34 -8.48 0.05
C LEU A 17 2.68 -9.71 0.68
N ALA A 18 1.93 -10.51 -0.09
CA ALA A 18 1.04 -11.55 0.43
C ALA A 18 1.73 -12.58 1.34
N ASP A 19 3.00 -12.88 1.11
CA ASP A 19 3.82 -13.80 1.91
C ASP A 19 4.23 -13.25 3.28
N ARG A 20 4.15 -11.92 3.45
CA ARG A 20 4.53 -11.18 4.66
C ARG A 20 3.34 -10.69 5.47
N LEU A 21 2.12 -10.89 4.97
CA LEU A 21 0.88 -10.54 5.67
C LEU A 21 0.39 -11.71 6.53
N THR A 22 -0.30 -11.39 7.63
CA THR A 22 -1.11 -12.39 8.32
C THR A 22 -2.33 -12.75 7.47
N GLU A 23 -2.93 -13.92 7.70
CA GLU A 23 -4.14 -14.37 6.99
C GLU A 23 -5.25 -13.31 7.05
N ASP A 24 -5.56 -12.78 8.24
CA ASP A 24 -6.57 -11.72 8.44
C ASP A 24 -6.26 -10.43 7.64
N GLN A 25 -4.98 -10.05 7.54
CA GLN A 25 -4.55 -8.86 6.81
C GLN A 25 -4.68 -9.07 5.30
N ALA A 26 -4.24 -10.24 4.82
CA ALA A 26 -4.37 -10.62 3.43
C ALA A 26 -5.84 -10.69 3.01
N ASP A 27 -6.70 -11.29 3.83
CA ASP A 27 -8.14 -11.40 3.57
C ASP A 27 -8.83 -10.03 3.53
N THR A 28 -8.50 -9.15 4.47
CA THR A 28 -9.02 -7.77 4.48
C THR A 28 -8.64 -7.03 3.20
N CYS A 29 -7.35 -7.03 2.85
CA CYS A 29 -6.87 -6.37 1.63
C CYS A 29 -7.47 -7.00 0.35
N GLN A 30 -7.61 -8.32 0.29
CA GLN A 30 -8.23 -9.00 -0.84
C GLN A 30 -9.71 -8.65 -0.97
N SER A 31 -10.45 -8.56 0.14
CA SER A 31 -11.85 -8.15 0.15
C SER A 31 -12.02 -6.75 -0.42
N LEU A 32 -11.22 -5.78 0.05
CA LEU A 32 -11.24 -4.39 -0.42
C LEU A 32 -10.87 -4.29 -1.91
N SER A 33 -9.84 -5.04 -2.33
CA SER A 33 -9.43 -5.12 -3.73
C SER A 33 -10.55 -5.65 -4.65
N ARG A 34 -11.27 -6.69 -4.21
CA ARG A 34 -12.42 -7.26 -4.95
C ARG A 34 -13.63 -6.33 -4.96
N ALA A 35 -13.90 -5.63 -3.86
CA ALA A 35 -14.99 -4.67 -3.75
C ALA A 35 -14.72 -3.38 -4.58
N GLY A 36 -13.46 -3.11 -4.91
CA GLY A 36 -13.06 -1.90 -5.64
C GLY A 36 -12.88 -0.68 -4.73
N GLU A 37 -12.78 -0.89 -3.41
CA GLU A 37 -12.55 0.12 -2.39
C GLU A 37 -11.07 0.54 -2.36
N LEU A 38 -10.62 1.23 -3.42
CA LEU A 38 -9.19 1.47 -3.64
C LEU A 38 -8.55 2.38 -2.59
N ALA A 39 -9.24 3.44 -2.15
CA ALA A 39 -8.71 4.34 -1.12
C ALA A 39 -8.53 3.61 0.21
N GLU A 40 -9.55 2.85 0.64
CA GLU A 40 -9.47 2.01 1.84
C GLU A 40 -8.37 0.95 1.73
N LEU A 41 -8.27 0.26 0.58
CA LEU A 41 -7.21 -0.71 0.35
C LEU A 41 -5.82 -0.09 0.52
N VAL A 42 -5.57 1.08 -0.09
CA VAL A 42 -4.27 1.76 -0.03
C VAL A 42 -3.98 2.25 1.39
N ASP A 43 -4.98 2.81 2.08
CA ASP A 43 -4.82 3.27 3.46
C ASP A 43 -4.51 2.12 4.41
N VAL A 44 -5.24 1.00 4.31
CA VAL A 44 -5.02 -0.21 5.09
C VAL A 44 -3.65 -0.82 4.82
N MET A 45 -3.22 -0.91 3.55
CA MET A 45 -1.87 -1.38 3.21
C MET A 45 -0.79 -0.49 3.86
N CYS A 46 -0.95 0.84 3.77
CA CYS A 46 -0.04 1.77 4.41
C CYS A 46 -0.01 1.60 5.94
N ALA A 47 -1.17 1.40 6.56
CA ALA A 47 -1.27 1.15 7.99
C ALA A 47 -0.55 -0.13 8.41
N ILE A 48 -0.74 -1.22 7.66
CA ILE A 48 -0.10 -2.52 7.92
C ILE A 48 1.43 -2.38 7.81
N LEU A 49 1.93 -1.82 6.71
CA LEU A 49 3.37 -1.62 6.49
C LEU A 49 4.00 -0.78 7.60
N TYR A 50 3.35 0.33 7.96
CA TYR A 50 3.85 1.26 8.97
C TYR A 50 3.83 0.68 10.40
N LYS A 51 2.73 0.02 10.79
CA LYS A 51 2.55 -0.51 12.15
C LYS A 51 3.38 -1.76 12.40
N ASN A 52 3.39 -2.67 11.45
CA ASN A 52 4.04 -3.98 11.61
C ASN A 52 5.52 -3.94 11.20
N LYS A 53 6.01 -2.80 10.68
CA LYS A 53 7.39 -2.61 10.23
C LYS A 53 7.80 -3.67 9.21
N ILE A 54 6.89 -4.02 8.31
CA ILE A 54 7.14 -4.99 7.24
C ILE A 54 8.20 -4.40 6.31
N PRO A 55 9.36 -5.05 6.13
CA PRO A 55 10.35 -4.61 5.18
C PRO A 55 9.80 -4.72 3.75
N VAL A 56 10.08 -3.69 2.96
CA VAL A 56 9.71 -3.64 1.54
C VAL A 56 10.94 -3.62 0.66
N THR A 57 10.85 -4.16 -0.55
CA THR A 57 11.90 -4.00 -1.55
C THR A 57 11.89 -2.57 -2.13
N GLN A 58 12.97 -2.20 -2.82
CA GLN A 58 13.01 -0.92 -3.54
C GLN A 58 11.87 -0.81 -4.58
N LYS A 59 11.57 -1.90 -5.30
CA LYS A 59 10.47 -1.94 -6.28
C LYS A 59 9.10 -1.77 -5.64
N GLU A 60 8.85 -2.41 -4.50
CA GLU A 60 7.59 -2.27 -3.75
C GLU A 60 7.40 -0.84 -3.25
N ARG A 61 8.48 -0.21 -2.75
CA ARG A 61 8.44 1.20 -2.34
C ARG A 61 8.12 2.11 -3.51
N GLU A 62 8.73 1.91 -4.67
CA GLU A 62 8.46 2.70 -5.87
C GLU A 62 7.02 2.54 -6.37
N LEU A 63 6.49 1.31 -6.35
CA LEU A 63 5.08 1.03 -6.62
C LEU A 63 4.17 1.79 -5.65
N LEU A 64 4.45 1.73 -4.34
CA LEU A 64 3.67 2.43 -3.33
C LEU A 64 3.73 3.96 -3.51
N VAL A 65 4.90 4.53 -3.82
CA VAL A 65 5.05 5.96 -4.16
C VAL A 65 4.16 6.32 -5.35
N GLY A 66 4.19 5.50 -6.41
CA GLY A 66 3.37 5.71 -7.60
C GLY A 66 1.87 5.68 -7.30
N VAL A 67 1.42 4.76 -6.45
CA VAL A 67 0.01 4.68 -6.01
C VAL A 67 -0.37 5.90 -5.17
N LEU A 68 0.44 6.26 -4.18
CA LEU A 68 0.15 7.37 -3.27
C LEU A 68 0.17 8.74 -3.95
N ALA A 69 0.94 8.89 -5.04
CA ALA A 69 0.98 10.10 -5.84
C ALA A 69 -0.34 10.39 -6.59
N GLU A 70 -1.18 9.37 -6.83
CA GLU A 70 -2.46 9.54 -7.52
C GLU A 70 -3.55 10.19 -6.65
N TYR A 71 -3.37 10.18 -5.32
CA TYR A 71 -4.31 10.76 -4.37
C TYR A 71 -4.00 12.24 -4.11
N PRO A 72 -4.96 13.15 -4.33
CA PRO A 72 -4.84 14.53 -3.87
C PRO A 72 -4.98 14.55 -2.34
N VAL A 73 -3.94 14.99 -1.65
CA VAL A 73 -3.96 15.10 -0.17
C VAL A 73 -4.36 16.51 0.25
N PRO A 74 -5.24 16.66 1.25
CA PRO A 74 -5.81 15.60 2.08
C PRO A 74 -6.97 14.83 1.41
N VAL A 75 -7.07 13.54 1.69
CA VAL A 75 -8.23 12.68 1.41
C VAL A 75 -9.06 12.55 2.69
N GLU A 76 -10.35 12.89 2.63
CA GLU A 76 -11.24 12.82 3.78
C GLU A 76 -11.38 11.38 4.30
N GLY A 77 -11.22 11.18 5.61
CA GLY A 77 -11.38 9.87 6.26
C GLY A 77 -10.16 8.93 6.22
N TYR A 78 -9.06 9.30 5.56
CA TYR A 78 -7.90 8.40 5.34
C TYR A 78 -6.61 8.92 5.97
N ASP A 79 -6.27 8.41 7.14
CA ASP A 79 -5.12 8.87 7.93
C ASP A 79 -3.77 8.55 7.30
N TYR A 80 -3.60 7.33 6.77
CA TYR A 80 -2.30 6.85 6.30
C TYR A 80 -1.98 7.39 4.91
N ILE A 81 -2.97 7.53 4.03
CA ILE A 81 -2.78 8.26 2.76
C ILE A 81 -2.35 9.72 3.03
N ASN A 82 -2.99 10.38 4.00
CA ASN A 82 -2.65 11.76 4.38
C ASN A 82 -1.26 11.90 5.01
N LYS A 83 -0.72 10.81 5.56
CA LYS A 83 0.64 10.73 6.12
C LYS A 83 1.64 10.06 5.18
N ARG A 84 1.36 10.02 3.87
CA ARG A 84 2.18 9.31 2.88
C ARG A 84 3.68 9.60 2.98
N ASP A 85 4.07 10.87 3.18
CA ASP A 85 5.49 11.24 3.25
C ASP A 85 6.17 10.69 4.52
N GLU A 86 5.47 10.71 5.66
CA GLU A 86 5.94 10.10 6.91
C GLU A 86 6.09 8.59 6.76
N ILE A 87 5.07 7.93 6.18
CA ILE A 87 5.08 6.48 5.98
C ILE A 87 6.25 6.09 5.08
N LEU A 88 6.38 6.72 3.92
CA LEU A 88 7.45 6.44 2.95
C LEU A 88 8.86 6.70 3.49
N ALA A 89 9.01 7.63 4.43
CA ALA A 89 10.27 7.89 5.13
C ALA A 89 10.59 6.85 6.21
N MET A 90 9.57 6.21 6.78
CA MET A 90 9.70 5.23 7.87
C MET A 90 9.74 3.77 7.39
N LEU A 91 9.54 3.51 6.10
CA LEU A 91 9.64 2.17 5.53
C LEU A 91 11.09 1.68 5.56
N THR A 92 11.28 0.48 6.09
CA THR A 92 12.54 -0.24 5.96
C THR A 92 12.63 -0.80 4.55
N VAL A 93 13.61 -0.32 3.77
CA VAL A 93 13.85 -0.80 2.40
C VAL A 93 14.98 -1.80 2.39
N THR A 94 14.72 -3.02 1.92
CA THR A 94 15.73 -4.05 1.71
C THR A 94 16.23 -4.04 0.27
N PRO A 95 17.54 -4.26 0.03
CA PRO A 95 18.04 -4.54 -1.31
C PRO A 95 17.35 -5.80 -1.83
N GLU A 96 17.04 -5.84 -3.12
CA GLU A 96 16.42 -7.01 -3.74
C GLU A 96 17.35 -8.23 -3.57
N THR A 97 16.83 -9.32 -3.01
CA THR A 97 17.41 -10.65 -3.24
C THR A 97 16.92 -11.13 -4.60
N ASP A 98 17.83 -11.14 -5.58
CA ASP A 98 17.73 -11.91 -6.83
C ASP A 98 17.34 -13.37 -6.57
#